data_AF-A0A091L228-F1
#
_entry.id   AF-A0A091L228-F1
#
_cell.length_a   1.000
_cell.length_b   1.000
_cell.length_c   1.000
_cell.angle_alpha   90.00
_cell.angle_beta   90.00
_cell.angle_gamma   90.00
#
_symmetry.space_group_name_H-M   'P 1'
#
loop_
_entity.id
_entity.type
_entity.pdbx_description
1 polymer ?
#
loop_
_entity_poly.entity_id
_entity_poly.type
_entity_poly.pdbx_seq_one_letter_code
_entity_poly.pdbx_strand_id
1 'polypeptide(L)'
;MFDGYDSCSEDTSSSSSSDESEEEVAPLPSSLPIIKNNGQVYTYPDGKSGMATCEMCGMVGVRDAFYSKTKRFCSVSCSRSYSSNSKKASILARLQGKPPTKKAKVLQKQPLVAKLAAYAQYQATLQNQAKTKAAVPVEGFSWGNYINSNSFTAAPVTCFKHAPMGTCWGDISEGVRVEVPNTDCSLPTKVFWIAGIVKLAGYNALLRYEGFENDSSLDFWCNVCGSDIHPVGWCATSGKPLVPPRTIQHKYTNWKAFLVKRLTGAKTLPPDFSQKVSESMQYPFKTSMRVEVVDKTHLCRTRVAVVESVIGGRLRLVYEESEDKTDDFWCHMYSPLIHHIGWSRSIGHRFKRSDITKKQDGHFDAPPHLFMKVKEVDAAGEWFKEGMKLEAIDPLNLSAICVATIRKVLADGYLMIGIDGSEAADGSDWFCYHATSPSIFPVGFCEINMIELTPPRG
;
A
#
# COMPACT_ATOMS: atom_id res chain seq x y z
N MET A 1 44.25 62.12 45.68
CA MET A 1 42.79 62.16 45.43
C MET A 1 42.61 61.82 43.96
N PHE A 2 41.87 60.74 43.67
CA PHE A 2 41.43 60.27 42.34
C PHE A 2 42.48 60.26 41.22
N ASP A 3 42.97 59.09 40.80
CA ASP A 3 42.38 58.32 39.72
C ASP A 3 43.28 57.17 39.27
N GLY A 4 42.64 56.06 38.89
CA GLY A 4 43.26 54.78 38.57
C GLY A 4 44.05 54.78 37.27
N TYR A 5 45.16 54.03 37.30
CA TYR A 5 45.94 53.64 36.14
C TYR A 5 46.19 52.13 36.20
N ASP A 6 45.91 51.49 35.07
CA ASP A 6 46.28 50.13 34.71
C ASP A 6 47.76 49.85 35.02
N SER A 7 48.05 48.63 35.48
CA SER A 7 49.42 48.14 35.57
C SER A 7 49.50 46.65 35.25
N CYS A 8 49.92 46.40 34.01
CA CYS A 8 51.10 45.63 33.64
C CYS A 8 51.33 44.24 34.24
N SER A 9 51.30 43.27 33.33
CA SER A 9 52.45 42.44 32.94
C SER A 9 52.94 41.31 33.86
N GLU A 10 52.74 40.11 33.30
CA GLU A 10 53.61 38.94 33.21
C GLU A 10 55.01 38.99 33.84
N ASP A 11 55.36 37.89 34.50
CA ASP A 11 56.65 37.18 34.49
C ASP A 11 56.44 35.88 35.28
N THR A 12 57.04 34.71 35.07
CA THR A 12 58.01 34.10 34.15
C THR A 12 57.92 32.60 34.50
N SER A 13 58.02 31.64 33.59
CA SER A 13 59.25 30.86 33.30
C SER A 13 58.77 29.50 32.73
N SER A 14 58.95 29.23 31.43
CA SER A 14 60.10 28.61 30.76
C SER A 14 60.27 27.09 30.94
N SER A 15 59.93 26.32 29.89
CA SER A 15 60.66 25.18 29.28
C SER A 15 59.66 24.35 28.45
N SER A 16 59.62 24.42 27.10
CA SER A 16 60.44 23.70 26.10
C SER A 16 60.53 22.19 26.35
N SER A 17 60.22 21.27 25.45
CA SER A 17 59.84 21.31 24.05
C SER A 17 59.35 19.91 23.64
N SER A 18 58.68 19.86 22.48
CA SER A 18 58.71 18.80 21.47
C SER A 18 58.23 17.38 21.83
N ASP A 19 57.14 17.07 21.14
CA ASP A 19 56.96 15.88 20.29
C ASP A 19 56.09 14.72 20.78
N GLU A 20 55.29 14.30 19.79
CA GLU A 20 54.61 13.03 19.61
C GLU A 20 53.25 12.86 20.29
N SER A 21 52.24 13.03 19.44
CA SER A 21 50.83 12.69 19.61
C SER A 21 50.64 11.22 19.98
N GLU A 22 50.35 10.97 21.25
CA GLU A 22 49.63 9.77 21.69
C GLU A 22 48.15 10.14 21.83
N GLU A 23 47.30 9.60 20.94
CA GLU A 23 45.84 9.60 21.15
C GLU A 23 45.53 8.73 22.38
N GLU A 24 45.47 9.36 23.56
CA GLU A 24 44.89 8.74 24.74
C GLU A 24 43.40 8.48 24.52
N VAL A 25 43.05 7.21 24.69
CA VAL A 25 41.70 6.66 24.60
C VAL A 25 40.79 7.34 25.63
N ALA A 26 39.87 8.19 25.16
CA ALA A 26 38.77 8.68 25.98
C ALA A 26 37.88 7.51 26.44
N PRO A 27 37.38 7.51 27.69
CA PRO A 27 36.72 6.36 28.28
C PRO A 27 35.37 6.09 27.60
N LEU A 28 35.06 4.80 27.45
CA LEU A 28 33.79 4.29 26.94
C LEU A 28 32.60 4.98 27.64
N PRO A 29 31.59 5.46 26.90
CA PRO A 29 30.31 5.82 27.50
C PRO A 29 29.68 4.57 28.12
N SER A 30 29.40 4.62 29.41
CA SER A 30 28.69 3.60 30.17
C SER A 30 27.19 3.60 29.85
N SER A 31 26.81 3.32 28.60
CA SER A 31 25.49 2.79 28.22
C SER A 31 25.36 2.71 26.69
N LEU A 32 25.30 1.49 26.15
CA LEU A 32 24.90 1.23 24.77
C LEU A 32 23.36 1.11 24.69
N PRO A 33 22.73 1.51 23.55
CA PRO A 33 21.29 1.48 23.40
C PRO A 33 20.75 0.04 23.43
N ILE A 34 19.85 -0.23 24.38
CA ILE A 34 19.10 -1.47 24.51
C ILE A 34 18.04 -1.52 23.40
N ILE A 35 18.19 -2.41 22.43
CA ILE A 35 17.14 -2.71 21.45
C ILE A 35 16.28 -3.86 22.00
N LYS A 36 15.04 -3.57 22.37
CA LYS A 36 14.06 -4.57 22.83
C LYS A 36 13.25 -5.10 21.64
N ASN A 37 13.26 -6.41 21.43
CA ASN A 37 12.25 -7.10 20.62
C ASN A 37 11.88 -8.42 21.33
N ASN A 38 10.59 -8.70 21.46
CA ASN A 38 10.02 -9.89 22.14
C ASN A 38 10.45 -10.14 23.60
N GLY A 39 10.67 -9.10 24.41
CA GLY A 39 10.77 -9.26 25.87
C GLY A 39 11.97 -10.06 26.41
N GLN A 40 12.92 -10.48 25.58
CA GLN A 40 14.19 -11.07 26.04
C GLN A 40 15.32 -10.05 25.97
N VAL A 41 15.95 -9.82 27.13
CA VAL A 41 17.19 -9.04 27.26
C VAL A 41 18.36 -9.98 26.93
N TYR A 42 19.07 -9.72 25.83
CA TYR A 42 20.32 -10.42 25.53
C TYR A 42 21.48 -9.66 26.18
N THR A 43 21.89 -10.08 27.39
CA THR A 43 23.20 -9.73 27.94
C THR A 43 24.28 -10.52 27.23
N TYR A 44 25.44 -9.88 27.00
CA TYR A 44 26.63 -10.49 26.41
C TYR A 44 27.10 -11.70 27.23
N PRO A 45 27.03 -12.93 26.73
CA PRO A 45 27.80 -14.03 27.28
C PRO A 45 29.15 -14.03 26.58
N ASP A 46 30.16 -13.55 27.30
CA ASP A 46 31.56 -13.95 27.14
C ASP A 46 32.16 -13.82 25.72
N GLY A 47 32.33 -12.58 25.24
CA GLY A 47 33.46 -12.08 24.43
C GLY A 47 33.95 -12.83 23.17
N LYS A 48 33.31 -13.92 22.73
CA LYS A 48 33.85 -14.84 21.70
C LYS A 48 32.96 -14.99 20.46
N SER A 49 31.76 -14.40 20.48
CA SER A 49 30.79 -14.49 19.39
C SER A 49 30.84 -13.24 18.50
N GLY A 50 31.42 -13.37 17.30
CA GLY A 50 31.49 -12.26 16.33
C GLY A 50 30.10 -11.73 15.92
N MET A 51 30.03 -10.55 15.32
CA MET A 51 28.80 -10.00 14.73
C MET A 51 28.55 -10.57 13.33
N ALA A 52 27.27 -10.73 12.97
CA ALA A 52 26.84 -11.10 11.63
C ALA A 52 25.77 -10.13 11.11
N THR A 53 25.73 -9.96 9.79
CA THR A 53 24.74 -9.15 9.08
C THR A 53 23.90 -10.05 8.19
N CYS A 54 22.58 -9.91 8.24
CA CYS A 54 21.66 -10.76 7.51
C CYS A 54 21.71 -10.40 6.02
N GLU A 55 22.02 -11.38 5.16
CA GLU A 55 22.16 -11.14 3.72
C GLU A 55 20.83 -10.81 3.01
N MET A 56 19.67 -10.95 3.68
CA MET A 56 18.38 -10.53 3.12
C MET A 56 17.87 -9.19 3.60
N CYS A 57 17.86 -8.97 4.91
CA CYS A 57 17.23 -7.78 5.50
C CYS A 57 18.24 -6.79 6.06
N GLY A 58 19.55 -7.11 6.05
CA GLY A 58 20.60 -6.22 6.56
C GLY A 58 20.67 -6.12 8.09
N MET A 59 19.83 -6.84 8.83
CA MET A 59 19.85 -6.87 10.30
C MET A 59 21.21 -7.33 10.81
N VAL A 60 21.81 -6.57 11.75
CA VAL A 60 23.09 -6.90 12.40
C VAL A 60 22.81 -7.44 13.80
N GLY A 61 23.48 -8.51 14.20
CA GLY A 61 23.38 -9.05 15.55
C GLY A 61 24.47 -10.07 15.87
N VAL A 62 24.38 -10.70 17.04
CA VAL A 62 25.36 -11.70 17.48
C VAL A 62 25.27 -12.93 16.56
N ARG A 63 26.40 -13.35 15.98
CA ARG A 63 26.46 -14.41 14.95
C ARG A 63 25.84 -15.72 15.41
N ASP A 64 25.88 -16.04 16.70
CA ASP A 64 25.31 -17.30 17.20
C ASP A 64 23.78 -17.29 17.25
N ALA A 65 23.16 -16.10 17.35
CA ALA A 65 21.72 -15.92 17.26
C ALA A 65 21.19 -16.00 15.81
N PHE A 66 22.08 -16.03 14.81
CA PHE A 66 21.68 -16.12 13.42
C PHE A 66 21.24 -17.54 13.05
N TYR A 67 20.23 -17.60 12.20
CA TYR A 67 19.67 -18.79 11.60
C TYR A 67 20.59 -19.36 10.49
N SER A 68 20.49 -20.68 10.25
CA SER A 68 21.31 -21.52 9.35
C SER A 68 22.68 -21.98 9.89
N LYS A 69 23.21 -23.11 9.38
CA LYS A 69 24.56 -23.63 9.73
C LYS A 69 25.69 -22.62 9.45
N THR A 70 25.50 -21.73 8.48
CA THR A 70 26.48 -20.69 8.10
C THR A 70 26.24 -19.35 8.78
N LYS A 71 25.20 -19.21 9.61
CA LYS A 71 24.88 -17.98 10.38
C LYS A 71 24.73 -16.71 9.52
N ARG A 72 24.16 -16.84 8.31
CA ARG A 72 24.05 -15.74 7.32
C ARG A 72 22.70 -15.01 7.32
N PHE A 73 21.71 -15.51 8.07
CA PHE A 73 20.36 -14.98 8.08
C PHE A 73 19.86 -14.81 9.51
N CYS A 74 19.17 -13.72 9.82
CA CYS A 74 18.63 -13.52 11.18
C CYS A 74 17.41 -14.41 11.48
N SER A 75 16.78 -15.01 10.46
CA SER A 75 15.59 -15.86 10.63
C SER A 75 15.41 -16.87 9.51
N VAL A 76 14.55 -17.87 9.77
CA VAL A 76 14.07 -18.84 8.76
C VAL A 76 13.47 -18.12 7.56
N SER A 77 12.66 -17.10 7.81
CA SER A 77 11.99 -16.31 6.79
C SER A 77 12.99 -15.59 5.89
N CYS A 78 14.01 -14.94 6.47
CA CYS A 78 15.08 -14.35 5.68
C CYS A 78 15.85 -15.38 4.85
N SER A 79 16.17 -16.56 5.40
CA SER A 79 16.85 -17.61 4.63
C SER A 79 16.02 -18.12 3.43
N ARG A 80 14.70 -18.25 3.60
CA ARG A 80 13.77 -18.69 2.55
C ARG A 80 13.57 -17.63 1.48
N SER A 81 13.40 -16.37 1.88
CA SER A 81 13.30 -15.26 0.96
C SER A 81 14.55 -15.13 0.10
N TYR A 82 15.75 -15.31 0.67
CA TYR A 82 17.01 -15.32 -0.10
C TYR A 82 17.04 -16.41 -1.18
N SER A 83 16.65 -17.62 -0.78
CA SER A 83 16.67 -18.80 -1.66
C SER A 83 15.63 -18.69 -2.79
N SER A 84 14.49 -18.05 -2.53
CA SER A 84 13.48 -17.78 -3.55
C SER A 84 13.93 -16.69 -4.54
N ASN A 85 14.61 -15.65 -4.04
CA ASN A 85 15.09 -14.55 -4.87
C ASN A 85 16.26 -14.99 -5.78
N SER A 86 17.11 -15.90 -5.30
CA SER A 86 18.19 -16.48 -6.12
C SER A 86 17.68 -17.36 -7.27
N LYS A 87 16.57 -18.10 -7.04
CA LYS A 87 15.87 -18.85 -8.11
C LYS A 87 15.26 -17.90 -9.14
N LYS A 88 14.65 -16.79 -8.71
CA LYS A 88 14.11 -15.75 -9.60
C LYS A 88 15.20 -15.10 -10.45
N ALA A 89 16.37 -14.81 -9.87
CA ALA A 89 17.53 -14.30 -10.59
C ALA A 89 18.12 -15.32 -11.60
N SER A 90 18.13 -16.62 -11.25
CA SER A 90 18.57 -17.69 -12.15
C SER A 90 17.63 -17.90 -13.35
N ILE A 91 16.32 -17.75 -13.14
CA ILE A 91 15.31 -17.83 -14.20
C ILE A 91 15.39 -16.61 -15.12
N LEU A 92 15.55 -15.39 -14.57
CA LEU A 92 15.77 -14.17 -15.35
C LEU A 92 17.04 -14.26 -16.22
N ALA A 93 18.11 -14.88 -15.72
CA ALA A 93 19.34 -15.10 -16.50
C ALA A 93 19.16 -16.08 -17.67
N ARG A 94 18.25 -17.08 -17.54
CA ARG A 94 17.89 -18.01 -18.62
C ARG A 94 17.01 -17.36 -19.69
N LEU A 95 16.06 -16.51 -19.28
CA LEU A 95 15.20 -15.77 -20.21
C LEU A 95 15.97 -14.73 -21.05
N GLN A 96 17.14 -14.29 -20.58
CA GLN A 96 18.06 -13.41 -21.32
C GLN A 96 19.04 -14.16 -22.26
N GLY A 97 18.82 -15.45 -22.52
CA GLY A 97 19.52 -16.19 -23.58
C GLY A 97 20.99 -16.54 -23.30
N LYS A 98 21.46 -16.50 -22.05
CA LYS A 98 22.84 -16.94 -21.72
C LYS A 98 22.89 -18.47 -21.55
N PRO A 99 23.80 -19.19 -22.25
CA PRO A 99 23.83 -20.64 -22.21
C PRO A 99 24.35 -21.18 -20.86
N PRO A 100 23.95 -22.40 -20.46
CA PRO A 100 24.41 -23.00 -19.21
C PRO A 100 25.85 -23.49 -19.35
N THR A 101 26.78 -22.90 -18.60
CA THR A 101 28.17 -23.38 -18.56
C THR A 101 28.25 -24.67 -17.75
N LYS A 102 28.43 -25.81 -18.44
CA LYS A 102 28.86 -27.07 -17.84
C LYS A 102 30.33 -26.93 -17.41
N LYS A 103 30.56 -26.48 -16.18
CA LYS A 103 31.71 -26.73 -15.28
C LYS A 103 31.79 -25.57 -14.28
N ALA A 104 31.61 -25.86 -13.00
CA ALA A 104 31.86 -24.89 -11.94
C ALA A 104 33.35 -24.53 -11.94
N LYS A 105 33.70 -23.32 -12.38
CA LYS A 105 35.01 -22.72 -12.05
C LYS A 105 34.92 -22.26 -10.60
N VAL A 106 35.70 -22.92 -9.74
CA VAL A 106 36.01 -22.43 -8.40
C VAL A 106 36.58 -21.03 -8.55
N LEU A 107 35.80 -20.02 -8.14
CA LEU A 107 36.25 -18.64 -8.09
C LEU A 107 37.30 -18.57 -6.97
N GLN A 108 38.58 -18.45 -7.34
CA GLN A 108 39.62 -18.12 -6.37
C GLN A 108 39.22 -16.81 -5.68
N LYS A 109 39.22 -16.83 -4.35
CA LYS A 109 38.95 -15.66 -3.51
C LYS A 109 39.91 -14.53 -3.90
N GLN A 110 39.39 -13.48 -4.53
CA GLN A 110 40.13 -12.23 -4.62
C GLN A 110 40.30 -11.65 -3.21
N PRO A 111 41.49 -11.12 -2.87
CA PRO A 111 41.76 -10.53 -1.56
C PRO A 111 40.82 -9.37 -1.27
N LEU A 112 40.40 -9.25 0.00
CA LEU A 112 39.48 -8.22 0.50
C LEU A 112 39.91 -6.79 0.11
N VAL A 113 41.22 -6.56 -0.02
CA VAL A 113 41.84 -5.29 -0.41
C VAL A 113 41.40 -4.83 -1.81
N ALA A 114 41.23 -5.74 -2.77
CA ALA A 114 40.79 -5.39 -4.12
C ALA A 114 39.30 -5.00 -4.17
N LYS A 115 38.47 -5.60 -3.29
CA LYS A 115 37.06 -5.20 -3.14
C LYS A 115 36.90 -3.85 -2.45
N LEU A 116 37.77 -3.54 -1.48
CA LEU A 116 37.78 -2.25 -0.79
C LEU A 116 38.26 -1.12 -1.71
N ALA A 117 39.26 -1.36 -2.56
CA ALA A 117 39.70 -0.38 -3.56
C ALA A 117 38.63 -0.09 -4.62
N ALA A 118 37.92 -1.12 -5.11
CA ALA A 118 36.79 -0.96 -6.03
C ALA A 118 35.61 -0.22 -5.38
N TYR A 119 35.38 -0.43 -4.08
CA TYR A 119 34.35 0.29 -3.32
C TYR A 119 34.73 1.76 -3.07
N ALA A 120 36.00 2.05 -2.80
CA ALA A 120 36.50 3.42 -2.66
C ALA A 120 36.44 4.20 -3.98
N GLN A 121 36.76 3.55 -5.11
CA GLN A 121 36.60 4.14 -6.45
C GLN A 121 35.13 4.38 -6.80
N TYR A 122 34.21 3.47 -6.41
CA TYR A 122 32.77 3.64 -6.56
C TYR A 122 32.22 4.79 -5.70
N GLN A 123 32.71 4.96 -4.46
CA GLN A 123 32.33 6.09 -3.61
C GLN A 123 32.86 7.43 -4.12
N ALA A 124 34.06 7.46 -4.71
CA ALA A 124 34.60 8.67 -5.36
C ALA A 124 33.82 9.06 -6.62
N THR A 125 33.28 8.08 -7.37
CA THR A 125 32.39 8.36 -8.52
C THR A 125 31.01 8.86 -8.09
N LEU A 126 30.51 8.44 -6.93
CA LEU A 126 29.27 8.95 -6.33
C LEU A 126 29.42 10.39 -5.79
N GLN A 127 30.56 10.73 -5.20
CA GLN A 127 30.82 12.11 -4.71
C GLN A 127 31.02 13.12 -5.86
N ASN A 128 31.59 12.72 -7.00
CA ASN A 128 31.74 13.61 -8.15
C ASN A 128 30.44 13.80 -8.98
N GLN A 129 29.42 12.96 -8.80
CA GLN A 129 28.08 13.20 -9.38
C GLN A 129 27.20 14.13 -8.52
N ALA A 130 27.62 14.48 -7.30
CA ALA A 130 26.87 15.34 -6.38
C ALA A 130 27.12 16.85 -6.59
N LYS A 131 28.03 17.26 -7.48
CA LYS A 131 28.35 18.69 -7.71
C LYS A 131 27.85 19.29 -9.03
N THR A 132 27.07 18.57 -9.84
CA THR A 132 26.48 19.14 -11.08
C THR A 132 25.03 18.75 -11.39
N LYS A 133 24.29 18.14 -10.45
CA LYS A 133 22.84 18.00 -10.61
C LYS A 133 22.14 19.11 -9.84
N ALA A 134 21.76 20.17 -10.56
CA ALA A 134 20.59 20.94 -10.17
C ALA A 134 19.47 19.94 -9.87
N ALA A 135 18.86 20.05 -8.69
CA ALA A 135 17.79 19.17 -8.26
C ALA A 135 16.61 19.30 -9.24
N VAL A 136 16.51 18.36 -10.19
CA VAL A 136 15.28 18.16 -10.95
C VAL A 136 14.26 17.61 -9.96
N PRO A 137 13.10 18.27 -9.74
CA PRO A 137 12.07 17.73 -8.87
C PRO A 137 11.68 16.34 -9.39
N VAL A 138 11.63 15.34 -8.52
CA VAL A 138 11.00 14.07 -8.87
C VAL A 138 9.52 14.37 -9.03
N GLU A 139 9.06 14.57 -10.28
CA GLU A 139 7.63 14.66 -10.56
C GLU A 139 6.95 13.39 -10.02
N GLY A 140 5.92 13.57 -9.19
CA GLY A 140 5.14 12.45 -8.66
C GLY A 140 4.49 11.64 -9.80
N PHE A 141 4.12 10.39 -9.51
CA PHE A 141 3.45 9.55 -10.50
C PHE A 141 2.14 10.20 -11.01
N SER A 142 2.00 10.33 -12.33
CA SER A 142 0.80 10.86 -13.01
C SER A 142 0.16 9.79 -13.89
N TRP A 143 -1.07 9.39 -13.56
CA TRP A 143 -1.86 8.46 -14.36
C TRP A 143 -2.05 8.92 -15.80
N GLY A 144 -2.29 10.22 -15.99
CA GLY A 144 -2.54 10.78 -17.31
C GLY A 144 -1.35 10.61 -18.26
N ASN A 145 -0.14 10.92 -17.78
CA ASN A 145 1.08 10.75 -18.53
C ASN A 145 1.36 9.26 -18.77
N TYR A 146 1.20 8.43 -17.74
CA TYR A 146 1.42 6.99 -17.84
C TYR A 146 0.49 6.33 -18.88
N ILE A 147 -0.78 6.73 -18.94
CA ILE A 147 -1.75 6.20 -19.90
C ILE A 147 -1.45 6.70 -21.32
N ASN A 148 -1.14 7.99 -21.48
CA ASN A 148 -0.86 8.57 -22.80
C ASN A 148 0.42 8.00 -23.40
N SER A 149 1.52 7.94 -22.64
CA SER A 149 2.82 7.47 -23.13
C SER A 149 2.82 6.01 -23.56
N ASN A 150 1.94 5.19 -22.99
CA ASN A 150 1.91 3.75 -23.25
C ASN A 150 0.64 3.28 -23.98
N SER A 151 -0.27 4.19 -24.33
CA SER A 151 -1.58 3.87 -24.93
C SER A 151 -2.38 2.84 -24.11
N PHE A 152 -2.32 2.92 -22.78
CA PHE A 152 -3.05 1.99 -21.93
C PHE A 152 -4.56 2.24 -21.93
N THR A 153 -5.28 1.19 -21.55
CA THR A 153 -6.72 1.20 -21.29
C THR A 153 -6.94 0.94 -19.81
N ALA A 154 -7.70 1.79 -19.15
CA ALA A 154 -8.05 1.60 -17.74
C ALA A 154 -9.39 0.87 -17.63
N ALA A 155 -9.54 0.05 -16.58
CA ALA A 155 -10.82 -0.54 -16.25
C ALA A 155 -11.85 0.57 -15.90
N PRO A 156 -13.06 0.55 -16.48
CA PRO A 156 -14.11 1.53 -16.15
C PRO A 156 -14.56 1.45 -14.68
N VAL A 157 -15.06 2.57 -14.14
CA VAL A 157 -15.59 2.64 -12.76
C VAL A 157 -16.73 1.63 -12.53
N THR A 158 -17.53 1.34 -13.56
CA THR A 158 -18.64 0.37 -13.52
C THR A 158 -18.20 -1.07 -13.24
N CYS A 159 -16.93 -1.41 -13.44
CA CYS A 159 -16.39 -2.72 -13.05
C CYS A 159 -16.27 -2.89 -11.52
N PHE A 160 -16.29 -1.79 -10.76
CA PHE A 160 -16.02 -1.78 -9.32
C PHE A 160 -17.28 -1.43 -8.53
N LYS A 161 -18.09 -2.43 -8.20
CA LYS A 161 -19.37 -2.25 -7.47
C LYS A 161 -19.24 -1.53 -6.12
N HIS A 162 -18.09 -1.65 -5.46
CA HIS A 162 -17.81 -1.06 -4.16
C HIS A 162 -17.25 0.37 -4.27
N ALA A 163 -16.84 0.81 -5.47
CA ALA A 163 -16.20 2.09 -5.64
C ALA A 163 -17.23 3.24 -5.63
N PRO A 164 -16.87 4.44 -5.15
CA PRO A 164 -17.73 5.61 -5.22
C PRO A 164 -18.29 5.83 -6.62
N MET A 165 -19.56 6.19 -6.77
CA MET A 165 -20.23 6.35 -8.06
C MET A 165 -20.32 5.09 -8.95
N GLY A 166 -19.90 3.90 -8.48
CA GLY A 166 -19.91 2.65 -9.26
C GLY A 166 -21.26 2.29 -9.88
N THR A 167 -22.35 2.59 -9.20
CA THR A 167 -23.74 2.35 -9.66
C THR A 167 -24.38 3.55 -10.36
N CYS A 168 -23.70 4.70 -10.41
CA CYS A 168 -24.23 5.97 -10.94
C CYS A 168 -23.35 6.54 -12.05
N TRP A 169 -22.60 5.68 -12.76
CA TRP A 169 -21.62 6.08 -13.77
C TRP A 169 -22.15 6.06 -15.22
N GLY A 170 -23.39 5.61 -15.44
CA GLY A 170 -23.95 5.37 -16.78
C GLY A 170 -24.01 6.62 -17.68
N ASP A 171 -24.08 7.81 -17.09
CA ASP A 171 -24.15 9.08 -17.82
C ASP A 171 -22.77 9.64 -18.22
N ILE A 172 -21.67 9.02 -17.75
CA ILE A 172 -20.31 9.47 -18.00
C ILE A 172 -19.71 8.71 -19.18
N SER A 173 -19.53 9.40 -20.29
CA SER A 173 -18.93 8.84 -21.51
C SER A 173 -18.05 9.86 -22.23
N GLU A 174 -17.26 9.39 -23.18
CA GLU A 174 -16.61 10.28 -24.15
C GLU A 174 -17.67 11.13 -24.87
N GLY A 175 -17.30 12.36 -25.21
CA GLY A 175 -18.19 13.35 -25.82
C GLY A 175 -19.04 14.16 -24.83
N VAL A 176 -19.19 13.75 -23.56
CA VAL A 176 -19.87 14.57 -22.55
C VAL A 176 -19.19 15.92 -22.41
N ARG A 177 -19.99 16.99 -22.25
CA ARG A 177 -19.54 18.37 -22.08
C ARG A 177 -19.65 18.81 -20.63
N VAL A 178 -18.63 19.49 -20.14
CA VAL A 178 -18.51 19.98 -18.77
C VAL A 178 -18.02 21.42 -18.74
N GLU A 179 -18.40 22.14 -17.69
CA GLU A 179 -17.80 23.42 -17.33
C GLU A 179 -16.64 23.18 -16.36
N VAL A 180 -15.48 23.73 -16.70
CA VAL A 180 -14.22 23.51 -15.96
C VAL A 180 -13.39 24.79 -15.89
N PRO A 181 -12.47 24.93 -14.92
CA PRO A 181 -11.64 26.11 -14.80
C PRO A 181 -10.81 26.31 -16.07
N ASN A 182 -10.83 27.52 -16.62
CA ASN A 182 -9.99 27.87 -17.77
C ASN A 182 -8.60 28.26 -17.26
N THR A 183 -7.65 27.35 -17.44
CA THR A 183 -6.24 27.53 -17.07
C THR A 183 -5.44 28.37 -18.09
N ASP A 184 -5.95 28.53 -19.31
CA ASP A 184 -5.36 29.35 -20.35
C ASP A 184 -5.98 30.76 -20.34
N CYS A 185 -5.83 31.46 -19.22
CA CYS A 185 -6.34 32.81 -19.01
C CYS A 185 -5.34 33.66 -18.21
N SER A 186 -5.23 34.96 -18.50
CA SER A 186 -4.40 35.93 -17.73
C SER A 186 -5.15 36.60 -16.59
N LEU A 187 -6.46 36.39 -16.49
CA LEU A 187 -7.26 37.05 -15.48
C LEU A 187 -6.85 36.55 -14.08
N PRO A 188 -6.78 37.44 -13.08
CA PRO A 188 -6.45 37.05 -11.72
C PRO A 188 -7.57 36.25 -11.04
N THR A 189 -8.78 36.29 -11.60
CA THR A 189 -9.96 35.59 -11.08
C THR A 189 -10.13 34.25 -11.78
N LYS A 190 -10.61 33.25 -11.02
CA LYS A 190 -10.96 31.94 -11.56
C LYS A 190 -12.18 32.06 -12.49
N VAL A 191 -11.94 31.83 -13.77
CA VAL A 191 -12.96 31.81 -14.83
C VAL A 191 -13.09 30.40 -15.40
N PHE A 192 -14.17 30.13 -16.12
CA PHE A 192 -14.52 28.79 -16.59
C PHE A 192 -14.66 28.77 -18.12
N TRP A 193 -14.51 27.59 -18.69
CA TRP A 193 -14.83 27.32 -20.09
C TRP A 193 -15.44 25.94 -20.26
N ILE A 194 -16.03 25.68 -21.43
CA ILE A 194 -16.57 24.36 -21.76
C ILE A 194 -15.44 23.47 -22.25
N ALA A 195 -15.42 22.22 -21.77
CA ALA A 195 -14.57 21.17 -22.30
C ALA A 195 -15.37 19.90 -22.61
N GLY A 196 -14.91 19.15 -23.60
CA GLY A 196 -15.42 17.82 -23.92
C GLY A 196 -14.50 16.72 -23.41
N ILE A 197 -15.08 15.61 -22.95
CA ILE A 197 -14.34 14.40 -22.60
C ILE A 197 -13.83 13.73 -23.88
N VAL A 198 -12.50 13.71 -24.05
CA VAL A 198 -11.81 13.05 -25.17
C VAL A 198 -11.55 11.58 -24.88
N LYS A 199 -11.13 11.27 -23.64
CA LYS A 199 -10.81 9.91 -23.22
C LYS A 199 -11.16 9.72 -21.75
N LEU A 200 -11.69 8.56 -21.39
CA LEU A 200 -11.92 8.16 -19.99
C LEU A 200 -10.94 7.09 -19.53
N ALA A 201 -10.48 7.25 -18.29
CA ALA A 201 -9.64 6.29 -17.60
C ALA A 201 -10.01 6.20 -16.11
N GLY A 202 -10.99 5.34 -15.79
CA GLY A 202 -11.59 5.31 -14.46
C GLY A 202 -12.26 6.65 -14.14
N TYR A 203 -11.92 7.27 -13.01
CA TYR A 203 -12.39 8.61 -12.65
C TYR A 203 -11.67 9.75 -13.39
N ASN A 204 -10.56 9.46 -14.08
CA ASN A 204 -9.82 10.47 -14.80
C ASN A 204 -10.41 10.67 -16.20
N ALA A 205 -10.63 11.92 -16.60
CA ALA A 205 -10.99 12.30 -17.95
C ALA A 205 -9.88 13.14 -18.56
N LEU A 206 -9.53 12.84 -19.81
CA LEU A 206 -8.79 13.74 -20.67
C LEU A 206 -9.79 14.71 -21.28
N LEU A 207 -9.63 16.00 -21.00
CA LEU A 207 -10.50 17.06 -21.45
C LEU A 207 -9.84 17.89 -22.54
N ARG A 208 -10.66 18.32 -23.50
CA ARG A 208 -10.30 19.32 -24.51
C ARG A 208 -11.27 20.48 -24.47
N TYR A 209 -10.76 21.70 -24.38
CA TYR A 209 -11.60 22.89 -24.45
C TYR A 209 -12.36 22.98 -25.77
N GLU A 210 -13.62 23.38 -25.70
CA GLU A 210 -14.44 23.64 -26.90
C GLU A 210 -13.82 24.74 -27.75
N GLY A 211 -13.71 24.48 -29.05
CA GLY A 211 -13.07 25.36 -30.04
C GLY A 211 -11.67 24.93 -30.47
N PHE A 212 -11.01 24.00 -29.77
CA PHE A 212 -9.73 23.40 -30.22
C PHE A 212 -9.92 22.37 -31.34
N GLU A 213 -11.11 21.77 -31.47
CA GLU A 213 -11.41 20.75 -32.48
C GLU A 213 -10.46 19.54 -32.38
N ASN A 214 -9.59 19.35 -33.36
CA ASN A 214 -8.62 18.26 -33.42
C ASN A 214 -7.28 18.60 -32.75
N ASP A 215 -7.08 19.86 -32.36
CA ASP A 215 -5.86 20.31 -31.68
C ASP A 215 -5.82 19.79 -30.24
N SER A 216 -4.86 18.92 -29.95
CA SER A 216 -4.65 18.30 -28.63
C SER A 216 -3.59 19.02 -27.79
N SER A 217 -3.08 20.18 -28.23
CA SER A 217 -1.94 20.87 -27.61
C SER A 217 -2.19 21.29 -26.16
N LEU A 218 -3.43 21.60 -25.80
CA LEU A 218 -3.86 21.96 -24.45
C LEU A 218 -4.86 20.94 -23.86
N ASP A 219 -4.82 19.69 -24.31
CA ASP A 219 -5.57 18.62 -23.63
C ASP A 219 -5.01 18.42 -22.21
N PHE A 220 -5.89 18.26 -21.23
CA PHE A 220 -5.48 18.11 -19.84
C PHE A 220 -6.29 17.05 -19.12
N TRP A 221 -5.65 16.37 -18.17
CA TRP A 221 -6.29 15.37 -17.33
C TRP A 221 -6.91 16.00 -16.09
N CYS A 222 -8.11 15.57 -15.73
CA CYS A 222 -8.74 15.89 -14.45
C CYS A 222 -9.50 14.70 -13.88
N ASN A 223 -9.81 14.74 -12.59
CA ASN A 223 -10.77 13.81 -12.00
C ASN A 223 -12.19 14.34 -12.24
N VAL A 224 -13.06 13.55 -12.86
CA VAL A 224 -14.44 13.92 -13.20
C VAL A 224 -15.29 14.21 -11.95
N CYS A 225 -14.98 13.56 -10.83
CA CYS A 225 -15.62 13.78 -9.54
C CYS A 225 -14.98 14.94 -8.75
N GLY A 226 -14.07 15.71 -9.36
CA GLY A 226 -13.47 16.89 -8.75
C GLY A 226 -14.49 18.00 -8.53
N SER A 227 -14.29 18.80 -7.47
CA SER A 227 -15.20 19.90 -7.09
C SER A 227 -15.31 21.02 -8.12
N ASP A 228 -14.36 21.07 -9.07
CA ASP A 228 -14.26 22.08 -10.11
C ASP A 228 -14.89 21.64 -11.44
N ILE A 229 -15.47 20.44 -11.51
CA ILE A 229 -16.16 19.93 -12.69
C ILE A 229 -17.66 20.13 -12.50
N HIS A 230 -18.29 20.83 -13.45
CA HIS A 230 -19.69 21.20 -13.34
C HIS A 230 -20.48 20.82 -14.61
N PRO A 231 -21.79 20.58 -14.49
CA PRO A 231 -22.67 20.47 -15.66
C PRO A 231 -22.73 21.79 -16.42
N VAL A 232 -22.96 21.71 -17.73
CA VAL A 232 -23.20 22.89 -18.57
C VAL A 232 -24.45 23.62 -18.07
N GLY A 233 -24.32 24.94 -17.86
CA GLY A 233 -25.34 25.81 -17.29
C GLY A 233 -25.03 26.28 -15.87
N TRP A 234 -24.11 25.61 -15.15
CA TRP A 234 -23.77 25.95 -13.77
C TRP A 234 -23.21 27.37 -13.62
N CYS A 235 -22.36 27.82 -14.55
CA CYS A 235 -21.78 29.16 -14.57
C CYS A 235 -22.87 30.23 -14.70
N ALA A 236 -23.85 30.01 -15.57
CA ALA A 236 -24.97 30.94 -15.75
C ALA A 236 -25.81 31.04 -14.46
N THR A 237 -26.13 29.91 -13.82
CA THR A 237 -26.86 29.89 -12.54
C THR A 237 -26.06 30.49 -11.39
N SER A 238 -24.74 30.32 -11.39
CA SER A 238 -23.84 30.79 -10.32
C SER A 238 -23.31 32.20 -10.53
N GLY A 239 -23.72 32.89 -11.60
CA GLY A 239 -23.25 34.23 -11.94
C GLY A 239 -21.76 34.31 -12.31
N LYS A 240 -21.17 33.21 -12.80
CA LYS A 240 -19.77 33.15 -13.22
C LYS A 240 -19.65 33.24 -14.75
N PRO A 241 -18.69 34.00 -15.30
CA PRO A 241 -18.55 34.13 -16.74
C PRO A 241 -17.83 32.93 -17.37
N LEU A 242 -18.30 32.53 -18.55
CA LEU A 242 -17.53 31.68 -19.47
C LEU A 242 -16.57 32.56 -20.27
N VAL A 243 -15.27 32.31 -20.15
CA VAL A 243 -14.21 33.07 -20.81
C VAL A 243 -13.44 32.14 -21.75
N PRO A 244 -13.37 32.42 -23.06
CA PRO A 244 -12.61 31.59 -24.00
C PRO A 244 -11.13 31.48 -23.61
N PRO A 245 -10.47 30.32 -23.83
CA PRO A 245 -9.02 30.17 -23.68
C PRO A 245 -8.28 31.17 -24.57
N ARG A 246 -7.22 31.79 -24.03
CA ARG A 246 -6.43 32.82 -24.73
C ARG A 246 -5.96 32.35 -26.09
N THR A 247 -5.52 31.10 -26.18
CA THR A 247 -5.01 30.47 -27.41
C THR A 247 -6.02 30.50 -28.55
N ILE A 248 -7.32 30.40 -28.26
CA ILE A 248 -8.38 30.38 -29.29
C ILE A 248 -9.25 31.64 -29.29
N GLN A 249 -8.98 32.64 -28.45
CA GLN A 249 -9.87 33.80 -28.22
C GLN A 249 -10.24 34.57 -29.49
N HIS A 250 -9.38 34.57 -30.51
CA HIS A 250 -9.58 35.24 -31.80
C HIS A 250 -10.05 34.29 -32.93
N LYS A 251 -10.18 32.98 -32.65
CA LYS A 251 -10.59 31.97 -33.64
C LYS A 251 -12.05 32.14 -34.08
N TYR A 252 -12.90 32.63 -33.17
CA TYR A 252 -14.31 32.89 -33.44
C TYR A 252 -14.68 34.29 -32.98
N THR A 253 -15.49 34.99 -33.78
CA THR A 253 -15.94 36.37 -33.47
C THR A 253 -17.22 36.38 -32.62
N ASN A 254 -18.09 35.39 -32.78
CA ASN A 254 -19.34 35.26 -32.02
C ASN A 254 -19.37 33.96 -31.20
N TRP A 255 -18.76 34.00 -30.02
CA TRP A 255 -18.70 32.88 -29.08
C TRP A 255 -20.07 32.38 -28.62
N LYS A 256 -21.05 33.29 -28.50
CA LYS A 256 -22.42 32.90 -28.13
C LYS A 256 -23.03 31.99 -29.19
N ALA A 257 -22.98 32.38 -30.46
CA ALA A 257 -23.49 31.57 -31.57
C ALA A 257 -22.72 30.25 -31.71
N PHE A 258 -21.40 30.28 -31.53
CA PHE A 258 -20.55 29.09 -31.51
C PHE A 258 -21.00 28.08 -30.43
N LEU A 259 -21.13 28.55 -29.18
CA LEU A 259 -21.56 27.70 -28.06
C LEU A 259 -22.98 27.18 -28.24
N VAL A 260 -23.92 28.01 -28.71
CA VAL A 260 -25.30 27.54 -29.02
C VAL A 260 -25.26 26.39 -30.01
N LYS A 261 -24.50 26.52 -31.10
CA LYS A 261 -24.37 25.45 -32.10
C LYS A 261 -23.74 24.18 -31.52
N ARG A 262 -22.74 24.31 -30.65
CA ARG A 262 -22.01 23.17 -30.07
C ARG A 262 -22.76 22.45 -28.96
N LEU A 263 -23.53 23.18 -28.16
CA LEU A 263 -24.16 22.67 -26.95
C LEU A 263 -25.61 22.22 -27.19
N THR A 264 -26.25 22.65 -28.29
CA THR A 264 -27.60 22.18 -28.64
C THR A 264 -27.57 20.66 -28.87
N GLY A 265 -28.28 19.91 -28.01
CA GLY A 265 -28.34 18.44 -28.07
C GLY A 265 -27.10 17.72 -27.51
N ALA A 266 -26.12 18.45 -26.98
CA ALA A 266 -24.95 17.84 -26.36
C ALA A 266 -25.29 17.24 -24.98
N LYS A 267 -24.67 16.09 -24.67
CA LYS A 267 -24.77 15.49 -23.33
C LYS A 267 -23.90 16.27 -22.33
N THR A 268 -24.40 16.43 -21.11
CA THR A 268 -23.65 16.99 -19.98
C THR A 268 -23.88 16.15 -18.73
N LEU A 269 -23.21 16.49 -17.63
CA LEU A 269 -23.39 15.81 -16.35
C LEU A 269 -24.82 15.99 -15.83
N PRO A 270 -25.38 14.98 -15.13
CA PRO A 270 -26.64 15.15 -14.42
C PRO A 270 -26.60 16.32 -13.42
N PRO A 271 -27.70 17.08 -13.22
CA PRO A 271 -27.74 18.19 -12.26
C PRO A 271 -27.43 17.77 -10.81
N ASP A 272 -27.76 16.52 -10.45
CA ASP A 272 -27.53 15.93 -9.12
C ASP A 272 -26.17 15.21 -9.02
N PHE A 273 -25.30 15.31 -10.03
CA PHE A 273 -24.02 14.60 -10.09
C PHE A 273 -23.11 14.93 -8.90
N SER A 274 -22.95 16.22 -8.58
CA SER A 274 -22.10 16.66 -7.46
C SER A 274 -22.64 16.18 -6.10
N GLN A 275 -23.96 16.12 -5.94
CA GLN A 275 -24.60 15.56 -4.76
C GLN A 275 -24.32 14.06 -4.64
N LYS A 276 -24.50 13.29 -5.72
CA LYS A 276 -24.19 11.84 -5.74
C LYS A 276 -22.72 11.57 -5.43
N VAL A 277 -21.79 12.39 -5.95
CA VAL A 277 -20.35 12.30 -5.61
C VAL A 277 -20.15 12.51 -4.11
N SER A 278 -20.73 13.56 -3.53
CA SER A 278 -20.64 13.86 -2.10
C SER A 278 -21.20 12.72 -1.24
N GLU A 279 -22.40 12.23 -1.56
CA GLU A 279 -23.05 11.11 -0.87
C GLU A 279 -22.22 9.82 -0.95
N SER A 280 -21.63 9.52 -2.11
CA SER A 280 -20.80 8.33 -2.31
C SER A 280 -19.50 8.33 -1.49
N MET A 281 -19.10 9.50 -0.97
CA MET A 281 -17.93 9.68 -0.12
C MET A 281 -18.29 9.71 1.39
N GLN A 282 -19.55 9.48 1.74
CA GLN A 282 -20.00 9.35 3.13
C GLN A 282 -19.97 7.88 3.56
N TYR A 283 -19.11 7.58 4.54
CA TYR A 283 -18.91 6.22 5.02
C TYR A 283 -19.61 6.00 6.37
N PRO A 284 -20.32 4.88 6.57
CA PRO A 284 -21.10 4.65 7.78
C PRO A 284 -20.24 4.24 8.99
N PHE A 285 -19.11 3.56 8.76
CA PHE A 285 -18.13 3.28 9.82
C PHE A 285 -17.47 4.57 10.30
N LYS A 286 -17.35 4.72 11.62
CA LYS A 286 -16.77 5.89 12.27
C LYS A 286 -15.59 5.49 13.16
N THR A 287 -14.73 6.46 13.46
CA THR A 287 -13.65 6.28 14.42
C THR A 287 -14.19 5.85 15.77
N SER A 288 -13.39 5.11 16.54
CA SER A 288 -13.76 4.53 17.84
C SER A 288 -14.78 3.37 17.78
N MET A 289 -15.24 2.97 16.59
CA MET A 289 -16.04 1.77 16.43
C MET A 289 -15.18 0.51 16.63
N ARG A 290 -15.72 -0.48 17.36
CA ARG A 290 -15.09 -1.77 17.64
C ARG A 290 -15.62 -2.84 16.70
N VAL A 291 -14.70 -3.66 16.19
CA VAL A 291 -14.99 -4.80 15.29
C VAL A 291 -14.20 -6.03 15.71
N GLU A 292 -14.69 -7.22 15.41
CA GLU A 292 -13.88 -8.44 15.43
C GLU A 292 -13.21 -8.60 14.07
N VAL A 293 -11.90 -8.86 14.06
CA VAL A 293 -11.12 -9.08 12.83
C VAL A 293 -10.14 -10.24 13.03
N VAL A 294 -9.79 -10.94 11.95
CA VAL A 294 -8.79 -12.02 11.98
C VAL A 294 -7.47 -11.55 12.62
N ASP A 295 -6.88 -12.37 13.47
CA ASP A 295 -5.56 -12.12 14.03
C ASP A 295 -4.49 -12.46 12.98
N LYS A 296 -3.83 -11.44 12.42
CA LYS A 296 -2.80 -11.62 11.37
C LYS A 296 -1.60 -12.48 11.80
N THR A 297 -1.44 -12.74 13.09
CA THR A 297 -0.38 -13.63 13.63
C THR A 297 -0.89 -15.04 13.93
N HIS A 298 -2.21 -15.24 14.02
CA HIS A 298 -2.86 -16.50 14.34
C HIS A 298 -4.20 -16.59 13.60
N LEU A 299 -4.18 -17.07 12.35
CA LEU A 299 -5.34 -17.02 11.44
C LEU A 299 -6.57 -17.78 11.97
N CYS A 300 -6.36 -18.75 12.86
CA CYS A 300 -7.44 -19.57 13.40
C CYS A 300 -8.38 -18.82 14.36
N ARG A 301 -8.07 -17.57 14.71
CA ARG A 301 -8.85 -16.78 15.67
C ARG A 301 -9.05 -15.34 15.22
N THR A 302 -10.07 -14.72 15.79
CA THR A 302 -10.26 -13.26 15.73
C THR A 302 -9.75 -12.59 17.00
N ARG A 303 -9.59 -11.27 16.94
CA ARG A 303 -9.42 -10.40 18.10
C ARG A 303 -10.10 -9.05 17.83
N VAL A 304 -10.38 -8.30 18.89
CA VAL A 304 -11.05 -7.01 18.76
C VAL A 304 -10.07 -5.94 18.27
N ALA A 305 -10.53 -5.13 17.31
CA ALA A 305 -9.82 -3.95 16.82
C ALA A 305 -10.77 -2.74 16.77
N VAL A 306 -10.17 -1.55 16.82
CA VAL A 306 -10.85 -0.26 16.81
C VAL A 306 -10.57 0.44 15.50
N VAL A 307 -11.59 1.05 14.90
CA VAL A 307 -11.44 1.93 13.73
C VAL A 307 -10.70 3.21 14.16
N GLU A 308 -9.46 3.37 13.73
CA GLU A 308 -8.65 4.57 13.97
C GLU A 308 -8.90 5.64 12.90
N SER A 309 -9.05 5.24 11.64
CA SER A 309 -9.36 6.17 10.55
C SER A 309 -10.13 5.50 9.39
N VAL A 310 -10.83 6.33 8.63
CA VAL A 310 -11.61 5.93 7.45
C VAL A 310 -11.21 6.79 6.26
N ILE A 311 -10.68 6.18 5.20
CA ILE A 311 -10.24 6.86 3.99
C ILE A 311 -10.79 6.10 2.78
N GLY A 312 -11.71 6.72 2.02
CA GLY A 312 -12.22 6.09 0.80
C GLY A 312 -12.94 4.77 1.04
N GLY A 313 -13.64 4.61 2.17
CA GLY A 313 -14.26 3.33 2.59
C GLY A 313 -13.26 2.30 3.14
N ARG A 314 -11.96 2.59 3.15
CA ARG A 314 -10.93 1.75 3.78
C ARG A 314 -10.81 2.12 5.25
N LEU A 315 -10.81 1.09 6.09
CA LEU A 315 -10.64 1.19 7.53
C LEU A 315 -9.19 0.92 7.87
N ARG A 316 -8.59 1.80 8.66
CA ARG A 316 -7.40 1.48 9.45
C ARG A 316 -7.85 1.01 10.80
N LEU A 317 -7.65 -0.27 11.08
CA LEU A 317 -7.98 -0.88 12.35
C LEU A 317 -6.72 -1.00 13.20
N VAL A 318 -6.81 -0.71 14.49
CA VAL A 318 -5.75 -0.94 15.47
C VAL A 318 -6.26 -1.94 16.49
N TYR A 319 -5.52 -3.02 16.75
CA TYR A 319 -5.95 -4.01 17.73
C TYR A 319 -6.00 -3.40 19.14
N GLU A 320 -7.02 -3.74 19.94
CA GLU A 320 -7.26 -3.09 21.25
C GLU A 320 -6.09 -3.19 22.23
N GLU A 321 -5.29 -4.25 22.13
CA GLU A 321 -4.15 -4.49 23.02
C GLU A 321 -2.83 -3.90 22.48
N SER A 322 -2.86 -3.22 21.33
CA SER A 322 -1.69 -2.54 20.78
C SER A 322 -1.39 -1.30 21.63
N GLU A 323 -0.24 -1.29 22.30
CA GLU A 323 0.18 -0.17 23.13
C GLU A 323 0.69 1.04 22.32
N ASP A 324 1.31 0.77 21.16
CA ASP A 324 2.01 1.76 20.33
C ASP A 324 1.23 2.17 19.06
N LYS A 325 0.03 1.62 18.85
CA LYS A 325 -0.82 1.80 17.66
C LYS A 325 -0.13 1.43 16.33
N THR A 326 0.97 0.68 16.35
CA THR A 326 1.66 0.22 15.13
C THR A 326 1.14 -1.13 14.65
N ASP A 327 0.53 -1.91 15.55
CA ASP A 327 -0.11 -3.18 15.23
C ASP A 327 -1.49 -2.93 14.58
N ASP A 328 -1.45 -2.48 13.32
CA ASP A 328 -2.62 -2.12 12.55
C ASP A 328 -2.99 -3.17 11.48
N PHE A 329 -4.20 -3.00 10.94
CA PHE A 329 -4.78 -3.84 9.92
C PHE A 329 -5.64 -2.98 8.97
N TRP A 330 -5.29 -2.99 7.68
CA TRP A 330 -6.02 -2.24 6.65
C TRP A 330 -6.98 -3.13 5.89
N CYS A 331 -8.24 -2.73 5.80
CA CYS A 331 -9.22 -3.43 4.97
C CYS A 331 -10.32 -2.48 4.46
N HIS A 332 -11.14 -2.94 3.51
CA HIS A 332 -12.34 -2.20 3.12
C HIS A 332 -13.45 -2.40 4.16
N MET A 333 -14.38 -1.45 4.31
CA MET A 333 -15.55 -1.58 5.21
C MET A 333 -16.48 -2.76 4.85
N TYR A 334 -16.36 -3.28 3.63
CA TYR A 334 -17.03 -4.51 3.18
C TYR A 334 -16.05 -5.69 3.11
N SER A 335 -15.00 -5.69 3.93
CA SER A 335 -14.09 -6.83 4.01
C SER A 335 -14.82 -8.03 4.63
N PRO A 336 -14.67 -9.25 4.08
CA PRO A 336 -15.21 -10.45 4.71
C PRO A 336 -14.45 -10.87 5.98
N LEU A 337 -13.37 -10.14 6.33
CA LEU A 337 -12.51 -10.43 7.49
C LEU A 337 -12.93 -9.67 8.75
N ILE A 338 -13.88 -8.74 8.64
CA ILE A 338 -14.38 -7.95 9.77
C ILE A 338 -15.82 -8.33 10.10
N HIS A 339 -16.13 -8.38 11.38
CA HIS A 339 -17.42 -8.81 11.90
C HIS A 339 -17.83 -7.96 13.11
N HIS A 340 -19.13 -7.99 13.42
CA HIS A 340 -19.64 -7.33 14.62
C HIS A 340 -19.14 -8.03 15.89
N ILE A 341 -19.12 -7.31 17.01
CA ILE A 341 -18.76 -7.89 18.31
C ILE A 341 -19.73 -9.03 18.67
N GLY A 342 -19.19 -10.17 19.08
CA GLY A 342 -19.93 -11.38 19.40
C GLY A 342 -20.07 -12.38 18.24
N TRP A 343 -19.69 -12.00 17.02
CA TRP A 343 -19.80 -12.87 15.83
C TRP A 343 -19.05 -14.19 16.00
N SER A 344 -17.79 -14.14 16.47
CA SER A 344 -16.97 -15.35 16.60
C SER A 344 -17.58 -16.34 17.58
N ARG A 345 -18.15 -15.84 18.68
CA ARG A 345 -18.88 -16.65 19.65
C ARG A 345 -20.15 -17.25 19.03
N SER A 346 -20.91 -16.47 18.27
CA SER A 346 -22.14 -16.90 17.60
C SER A 346 -21.90 -18.09 16.69
N ILE A 347 -20.87 -18.03 15.85
CA ILE A 347 -20.62 -19.07 14.85
C ILE A 347 -19.69 -20.20 15.31
N GLY A 348 -19.10 -20.08 16.51
CA GLY A 348 -18.15 -21.07 17.05
C GLY A 348 -16.72 -20.92 16.51
N HIS A 349 -16.36 -19.74 16.02
CA HIS A 349 -14.99 -19.36 15.63
C HIS A 349 -14.15 -19.04 16.88
N ARG A 350 -12.86 -19.38 16.87
CA ARG A 350 -11.98 -19.06 18.01
C ARG A 350 -11.79 -17.54 18.08
N PHE A 351 -11.68 -17.00 19.29
CA PHE A 351 -11.41 -15.58 19.50
C PHE A 351 -10.43 -15.40 20.66
N LYS A 352 -9.58 -14.38 20.58
CA LYS A 352 -8.72 -13.95 21.68
C LYS A 352 -9.60 -13.31 22.76
N ARG A 353 -9.53 -13.82 23.99
CA ARG A 353 -10.24 -13.21 25.12
C ARG A 353 -9.57 -11.88 25.45
N SER A 354 -10.36 -10.81 25.47
CA SER A 354 -9.94 -9.51 25.98
C SER A 354 -9.93 -9.54 27.50
N ASP A 355 -8.89 -9.00 28.13
CA ASP A 355 -8.92 -8.71 29.56
C ASP A 355 -9.85 -7.50 29.77
N ILE A 356 -11.06 -7.79 30.27
CA ILE A 356 -12.23 -6.87 30.37
C ILE A 356 -11.95 -5.61 31.25
N THR A 357 -10.78 -5.49 31.86
CA THR A 357 -10.45 -4.43 32.83
C THR A 357 -10.12 -3.08 32.22
N LYS A 358 -9.97 -2.97 30.89
CA LYS A 358 -9.71 -1.69 30.21
C LYS A 358 -10.61 -1.51 28.98
N LYS A 359 -11.92 -1.33 29.17
CA LYS A 359 -12.67 -0.56 28.17
C LYS A 359 -12.09 0.86 28.22
N GLN A 360 -11.27 1.21 27.24
CA GLN A 360 -10.84 2.59 27.07
C GLN A 360 -12.10 3.45 26.86
N ASP A 361 -12.21 4.53 27.63
CA ASP A 361 -13.32 5.47 27.55
C ASP A 361 -13.50 5.96 26.11
N GLY A 362 -14.72 5.81 25.57
CA GLY A 362 -15.10 6.35 24.26
C GLY A 362 -15.15 5.35 23.09
N HIS A 363 -14.73 4.09 23.26
CA HIS A 363 -14.93 3.06 22.23
C HIS A 363 -16.34 2.45 22.32
N PHE A 364 -16.96 2.19 21.17
CA PHE A 364 -18.31 1.61 21.09
C PHE A 364 -18.41 0.57 19.97
N ASP A 365 -19.31 -0.41 20.11
CA ASP A 365 -19.41 -1.51 19.17
C ASP A 365 -20.02 -1.05 17.83
N ALA A 366 -19.42 -1.46 16.72
CA ALA A 366 -19.99 -1.19 15.39
C ALA A 366 -21.36 -1.89 15.26
N PRO A 367 -22.43 -1.18 14.85
CA PRO A 367 -23.74 -1.80 14.67
C PRO A 367 -23.70 -2.94 13.63
N PRO A 368 -24.32 -4.12 13.91
CA PRO A 368 -24.26 -5.28 13.00
C PRO A 368 -24.77 -5.02 11.58
N HIS A 369 -25.71 -4.09 11.39
CA HIS A 369 -26.27 -3.76 10.08
C HIS A 369 -25.29 -3.01 9.15
N LEU A 370 -24.13 -2.55 9.66
CA LEU A 370 -23.10 -1.91 8.85
C LEU A 370 -22.22 -2.92 8.09
N PHE A 371 -22.17 -4.16 8.56
CA PHE A 371 -21.36 -5.20 7.96
C PHE A 371 -22.03 -5.74 6.69
N MET A 372 -21.20 -6.15 5.72
CA MET A 372 -21.70 -6.73 4.49
C MET A 372 -22.49 -8.00 4.78
N LYS A 373 -23.74 -8.04 4.31
CA LYS A 373 -24.59 -9.22 4.44
C LYS A 373 -24.00 -10.36 3.64
N VAL A 374 -23.78 -11.48 4.31
CA VAL A 374 -23.36 -12.73 3.69
C VAL A 374 -24.58 -13.44 3.13
N LYS A 375 -24.42 -14.11 1.99
CA LYS A 375 -25.50 -14.85 1.35
C LYS A 375 -25.89 -16.05 2.22
N GLU A 376 -27.16 -16.17 2.55
CA GLU A 376 -27.70 -17.33 3.26
C GLU A 376 -27.52 -18.62 2.44
N VAL A 377 -27.20 -19.69 3.11
CA VAL A 377 -26.96 -21.02 2.53
C VAL A 377 -27.81 -22.05 3.28
N ASP A 378 -28.38 -22.99 2.53
CA ASP A 378 -29.13 -24.09 3.10
C ASP A 378 -28.19 -25.23 3.49
N ALA A 379 -27.97 -25.39 4.78
CA ALA A 379 -27.16 -26.46 5.35
C ALA A 379 -28.00 -27.69 5.78
N ALA A 380 -29.31 -27.72 5.49
CA ALA A 380 -30.17 -28.84 5.86
C ALA A 380 -30.02 -30.06 4.94
N GLY A 381 -29.51 -29.85 3.71
CA GLY A 381 -29.26 -30.90 2.72
C GLY A 381 -27.84 -31.47 2.77
N GLU A 382 -27.30 -31.84 1.60
CA GLU A 382 -25.89 -32.19 1.47
C GLU A 382 -25.01 -30.97 1.75
N TRP A 383 -24.09 -31.12 2.70
CA TRP A 383 -23.23 -30.04 3.16
C TRP A 383 -21.77 -30.48 3.25
N PHE A 384 -20.89 -29.48 3.35
CA PHE A 384 -19.48 -29.67 3.63
C PHE A 384 -19.25 -30.50 4.90
N LYS A 385 -18.23 -31.36 4.88
CA LYS A 385 -17.84 -32.21 6.01
C LYS A 385 -16.35 -32.09 6.27
N GLU A 386 -15.96 -32.27 7.53
CA GLU A 386 -14.56 -32.34 7.92
C GLU A 386 -13.83 -33.45 7.15
N GLY A 387 -12.61 -33.16 6.71
CA GLY A 387 -11.78 -34.05 5.89
C GLY A 387 -12.00 -33.94 4.38
N MET A 388 -13.06 -33.25 3.91
CA MET A 388 -13.24 -33.01 2.48
C MET A 388 -12.09 -32.18 1.89
N LYS A 389 -11.67 -32.55 0.69
CA LYS A 389 -10.61 -31.88 -0.08
C LYS A 389 -11.20 -30.83 -1.02
N LEU A 390 -10.46 -29.74 -1.19
CA LEU A 390 -10.78 -28.66 -2.11
C LEU A 390 -9.52 -27.91 -2.54
N GLU A 391 -9.68 -26.91 -3.40
CA GLU A 391 -8.63 -25.97 -3.75
C GLU A 391 -8.97 -24.59 -3.14
N ALA A 392 -7.99 -23.87 -2.60
CA ALA A 392 -8.23 -22.58 -1.96
C ALA A 392 -7.08 -21.59 -2.17
N ILE A 393 -7.38 -20.30 -2.23
CA ILE A 393 -6.37 -19.24 -2.22
C ILE A 393 -5.71 -19.22 -0.82
N ASP A 394 -4.37 -19.24 -0.78
CA ASP A 394 -3.62 -19.12 0.48
C ASP A 394 -3.71 -17.68 1.03
N PRO A 395 -4.29 -17.45 2.23
CA PRO A 395 -4.40 -16.10 2.80
C PRO A 395 -3.06 -15.45 3.15
N LEU A 396 -1.99 -16.24 3.31
CA LEU A 396 -0.62 -15.75 3.54
C LEU A 396 0.16 -15.57 2.23
N ASN A 397 -0.33 -16.14 1.13
CA ASN A 397 0.23 -15.98 -0.21
C ASN A 397 -0.88 -15.93 -1.27
N LEU A 398 -1.47 -14.74 -1.44
CA LEU A 398 -2.58 -14.50 -2.37
C LEU A 398 -2.26 -14.79 -3.85
N SER A 399 -1.01 -15.10 -4.19
CA SER A 399 -0.60 -15.53 -5.54
C SER A 399 -0.74 -17.02 -5.79
N ALA A 400 -1.12 -17.82 -4.79
CA ALA A 400 -1.18 -19.28 -4.87
C ALA A 400 -2.59 -19.81 -4.57
N ILE A 401 -3.04 -20.74 -5.41
CA ILE A 401 -4.13 -21.67 -5.10
C ILE A 401 -3.48 -22.98 -4.68
N CYS A 402 -3.88 -23.52 -3.54
CA CYS A 402 -3.27 -24.68 -2.92
C CYS A 402 -4.29 -25.80 -2.70
N VAL A 403 -3.79 -27.03 -2.59
CA VAL A 403 -4.58 -28.16 -2.06
C VAL A 403 -4.91 -27.88 -0.60
N ALA A 404 -6.19 -27.98 -0.25
CA ALA A 404 -6.70 -27.64 1.07
C ALA A 404 -7.69 -28.69 1.60
N THR A 405 -7.91 -28.65 2.91
CA THR A 405 -8.82 -29.56 3.63
C THR A 405 -9.78 -28.77 4.51
N ILE A 406 -11.05 -29.19 4.55
CA ILE A 406 -12.02 -28.70 5.53
C ILE A 406 -11.68 -29.28 6.90
N ARG A 407 -11.35 -28.42 7.85
CA ARG A 407 -10.94 -28.79 9.21
C ARG A 407 -12.04 -28.68 10.22
N LYS A 408 -12.97 -27.75 10.02
CA LYS A 408 -14.14 -27.59 10.88
C LYS A 408 -15.28 -26.93 10.11
N VAL A 409 -16.50 -27.40 10.32
CA VAL A 409 -17.72 -26.73 9.84
C VAL A 409 -18.29 -25.89 10.99
N LEU A 410 -18.49 -24.60 10.74
CA LEU A 410 -19.04 -23.64 11.70
C LEU A 410 -20.51 -23.32 11.37
N ALA A 411 -21.17 -22.55 12.23
CA ALA A 411 -22.52 -22.07 11.94
C ALA A 411 -22.52 -21.04 10.79
N ASP A 412 -23.70 -20.72 10.30
CA ASP A 412 -23.95 -19.70 9.27
C ASP A 412 -23.09 -19.85 8.00
N GLY A 413 -22.78 -21.10 7.64
CA GLY A 413 -22.05 -21.42 6.41
C GLY A 413 -20.54 -21.16 6.45
N TYR A 414 -19.96 -20.86 7.61
CA TYR A 414 -18.51 -20.65 7.74
C TYR A 414 -17.74 -21.98 7.88
N LEU A 415 -16.51 -22.01 7.36
CA LEU A 415 -15.65 -23.18 7.29
C LEU A 415 -14.24 -22.81 7.75
N MET A 416 -13.66 -23.61 8.65
CA MET A 416 -12.22 -23.57 8.91
C MET A 416 -11.51 -24.49 7.92
N ILE A 417 -10.54 -23.95 7.21
CA ILE A 417 -9.79 -24.62 6.14
C ILE A 417 -8.30 -24.58 6.48
N GLY A 418 -7.58 -25.65 6.17
CA GLY A 418 -6.12 -25.72 6.28
C GLY A 418 -5.48 -26.02 4.92
N ILE A 419 -4.29 -25.44 4.68
CA ILE A 419 -3.47 -25.75 3.49
C ILE A 419 -2.60 -26.99 3.76
N ASP A 420 -2.79 -28.04 2.97
CA ASP A 420 -2.13 -29.32 3.20
C ASP A 420 -0.59 -29.20 3.21
N GLY A 421 0.06 -29.79 4.21
CA GLY A 421 1.53 -29.79 4.38
C GLY A 421 2.12 -28.52 5.01
N SER A 422 1.28 -27.53 5.34
CA SER A 422 1.71 -26.27 5.98
C SER A 422 0.98 -25.98 7.30
N GLU A 423 0.38 -26.99 7.92
CA GLU A 423 -0.45 -26.83 9.12
C GLU A 423 0.31 -27.13 10.41
N ALA A 424 0.23 -26.23 11.37
CA ALA A 424 0.59 -26.48 12.75
C ALA A 424 -0.33 -27.53 13.38
N ALA A 425 0.23 -28.35 14.27
CA ALA A 425 -0.49 -29.43 14.95
C ALA A 425 -1.66 -28.96 15.83
N ASP A 426 -1.64 -27.69 16.27
CA ASP A 426 -2.68 -27.06 17.08
C ASP A 426 -3.80 -26.39 16.23
N GLY A 427 -3.66 -26.43 14.91
CA GLY A 427 -4.56 -25.79 13.96
C GLY A 427 -4.50 -24.26 13.98
N SER A 428 -3.41 -23.67 14.47
CA SER A 428 -3.22 -22.20 14.51
C SER A 428 -3.20 -21.54 13.12
N ASP A 429 -2.85 -22.30 12.10
CA ASP A 429 -2.78 -21.87 10.69
C ASP A 429 -4.10 -22.06 9.93
N TRP A 430 -5.14 -22.62 10.56
CA TRP A 430 -6.45 -22.73 9.91
C TRP A 430 -7.04 -21.34 9.69
N PHE A 431 -7.65 -21.11 8.53
CA PHE A 431 -8.28 -19.85 8.20
C PHE A 431 -9.77 -20.06 7.90
N CYS A 432 -10.55 -18.99 8.10
CA CYS A 432 -11.99 -19.04 7.93
C CYS A 432 -12.41 -18.50 6.56
N TYR A 433 -13.17 -19.29 5.81
CA TYR A 433 -13.93 -18.81 4.66
C TYR A 433 -15.41 -19.16 4.80
N HIS A 434 -16.26 -18.30 4.25
CA HIS A 434 -17.67 -18.65 4.07
C HIS A 434 -17.82 -19.61 2.88
N ALA A 435 -18.82 -20.50 2.90
CA ALA A 435 -19.12 -21.46 1.83
C ALA A 435 -19.34 -20.81 0.45
N THR A 436 -19.75 -19.54 0.42
CA THR A 436 -19.94 -18.75 -0.82
C THR A 436 -18.73 -17.89 -1.19
N SER A 437 -17.59 -18.08 -0.51
CA SER A 437 -16.37 -17.33 -0.79
C SER A 437 -15.89 -17.62 -2.22
N PRO A 438 -15.52 -16.59 -3.00
CA PRO A 438 -14.92 -16.79 -4.32
C PRO A 438 -13.46 -17.28 -4.25
N SER A 439 -12.93 -17.53 -3.04
CA SER A 439 -11.56 -17.96 -2.79
C SER A 439 -11.41 -19.46 -2.53
N ILE A 440 -12.50 -20.22 -2.64
CA ILE A 440 -12.53 -21.69 -2.53
C ILE A 440 -13.13 -22.30 -3.79
N PHE A 441 -12.58 -23.44 -4.23
CA PHE A 441 -12.89 -24.06 -5.51
C PHE A 441 -12.98 -25.59 -5.37
N PRO A 442 -13.79 -26.26 -6.21
CA PRO A 442 -13.81 -27.72 -6.24
C PRO A 442 -12.48 -28.29 -6.72
N VAL A 443 -12.22 -29.55 -6.36
CA VAL A 443 -11.06 -30.31 -6.86
C VAL A 443 -11.07 -30.37 -8.38
N GLY A 444 -9.94 -30.07 -9.02
CA GLY A 444 -9.78 -30.02 -10.47
C GLY A 444 -10.01 -28.64 -11.09
N PHE A 445 -10.40 -27.63 -10.29
CA PHE A 445 -10.64 -26.28 -10.80
C PHE A 445 -9.39 -25.69 -11.48
N CYS A 446 -8.23 -25.76 -10.83
CA CYS A 446 -6.97 -25.27 -11.39
C CYS A 446 -6.59 -26.01 -12.69
N GLU A 447 -6.74 -27.34 -12.72
CA GLU A 447 -6.44 -28.14 -13.91
C GLU A 447 -7.32 -27.75 -15.09
N ILE A 448 -8.63 -27.65 -14.88
CA ILE A 448 -9.62 -27.29 -15.91
C ILE A 448 -9.37 -25.88 -16.46
N ASN A 449 -8.97 -24.93 -15.60
CA ASN A 449 -8.76 -23.53 -15.97
C ASN A 449 -7.30 -23.20 -16.33
N MET A 450 -6.42 -24.21 -16.42
CA MET A 450 -4.99 -24.03 -16.72
C MET A 450 -4.28 -23.08 -15.74
N ILE A 451 -4.62 -23.16 -14.45
CA ILE A 451 -4.01 -22.42 -13.36
C ILE A 451 -3.01 -23.33 -12.64
N GLU A 452 -1.86 -22.78 -12.25
CA GLU A 452 -0.86 -23.53 -11.47
C GLU A 452 -1.39 -23.81 -10.06
N LEU A 453 -1.67 -25.10 -9.78
CA LEU A 453 -1.99 -25.57 -8.44
C LEU A 453 -0.71 -25.79 -7.65
N THR A 454 -0.63 -25.21 -6.45
CA THR A 454 0.45 -25.46 -5.51
C THR A 454 0.19 -26.79 -4.78
N PRO A 455 1.04 -27.82 -4.97
CA PRO A 455 0.85 -29.10 -4.30
C PRO A 455 1.15 -28.99 -2.80
N PRO A 456 0.68 -29.95 -1.99
CA PRO A 456 1.04 -30.03 -0.57
C PRO A 456 2.56 -30.04 -0.40
N ARG A 457 3.02 -29.37 0.65
CA ARG A 457 4.45 -29.31 0.94
C ARG A 457 4.94 -30.65 1.52
N GLY A 458 5.74 -31.38 0.76
CA GLY A 458 6.33 -32.65 1.18
C GLY A 458 7.05 -33.35 0.06
#